data_AF-A0A0F9PB28-F1
#
_entry.id   AF-A0A0F9PB28-F1
#
_cell.length_a   1.000
_cell.length_b   1.000
_cell.length_c   1.000
_cell.angle_alpha   90.00
_cell.angle_beta   90.00
_cell.angle_gamma   90.00
#
_symmetry.space_group_name_H-M   'P 1'
#
loop_
_entity.id
_entity.type
_entity.pdbx_description
1 polymer ?
#
loop_
_entity_poly.entity_id
_entity_poly.type
_entity_poly.pdbx_seq_one_letter_code
_entity_poly.pdbx_strand_id
1 'polypeptide(L)' 'MSAEQLAEQIKLAGRERQAWSEGRLACRQAVTDKINPFFLGSAEHRLWRDGFAHEQAQRRKKQRDFILAPL' A
#
# COMPACT_ATOMS: atom_id res chain seq x y z
N MET A 1 -21.43 -1.78 -21.56
CA MET A 1 -20.91 -2.41 -20.33
C MET A 1 -22.05 -3.19 -19.70
N SER A 2 -21.90 -4.50 -19.46
CA SER A 2 -22.91 -5.32 -18.78
C SER A 2 -22.77 -5.24 -17.26
N ALA A 3 -23.81 -5.66 -16.53
CA ALA A 3 -23.77 -5.74 -15.06
C ALA A 3 -22.67 -6.69 -14.56
N GLU A 4 -22.41 -7.78 -15.29
CA GLU A 4 -21.35 -8.75 -14.99
C GLU A 4 -19.96 -8.14 -15.16
N GLN A 5 -19.74 -7.38 -16.24
CA GLN A 5 -18.48 -6.65 -16.47
C GLN A 5 -18.22 -5.60 -15.39
N LEU A 6 -19.27 -4.95 -14.89
CA LEU A 6 -19.17 -4.00 -13.78
C LEU A 6 -18.82 -4.72 -12.46
N ALA A 7 -19.46 -5.87 -12.18
CA ALA A 7 -19.19 -6.65 -10.98
C ALA A 7 -17.74 -7.13 -10.91
N GLU A 8 -17.18 -7.58 -12.04
CA GLU A 8 -15.77 -8.00 -12.11
C GLU A 8 -14.80 -6.83 -11.89
N GLN A 9 -15.09 -5.65 -12.44
CA GLN A 9 -14.28 -4.46 -12.19
C GLN A 9 -14.31 -4.03 -10.72
N ILE A 10 -15.47 -4.10 -10.07
CA ILE A 10 -15.59 -3.79 -8.63
C ILE A 10 -14.75 -4.77 -7.79
N LYS A 11 -14.79 -6.07 -8.11
CA LYS A 11 -13.96 -7.07 -7.43
C LYS A 11 -12.48 -6.78 -7.62
N LEU A 12 -12.05 -6.47 -8.84
CA LEU A 12 -10.66 -6.13 -9.14
C LEU A 12 -10.21 -4.92 -8.33
N ALA A 13 -10.97 -3.83 -8.37
CA ALA A 13 -10.68 -2.62 -7.59
C ALA A 13 -10.63 -2.89 -6.08
N GLY A 14 -11.46 -3.81 -5.58
CA GLY A 14 -11.43 -4.29 -4.20
C GLY A 14 -10.10 -4.95 -3.84
N ARG A 15 -9.60 -5.85 -4.70
CA ARG A 15 -8.29 -6.51 -4.53
C ARG A 15 -7.14 -5.53 -4.57
N GLU A 16 -7.16 -4.60 -5.52
CA GLU A 16 -6.14 -3.56 -5.66
C GLU A 16 -6.07 -2.66 -4.40
N ARG A 17 -7.23 -2.22 -3.91
CA ARG A 17 -7.33 -1.43 -2.67
C ARG A 17 -6.85 -2.22 -1.45
N GLN A 18 -7.14 -3.52 -1.40
CA GLN A 18 -6.68 -4.38 -0.32
C GLN A 18 -5.16 -4.52 -0.33
N ALA A 19 -4.55 -4.83 -1.48
CA ALA A 19 -3.10 -4.96 -1.62
C ALA A 19 -2.36 -3.68 -1.18
N TRP A 20 -2.83 -2.52 -1.62
CA TRP A 20 -2.31 -1.23 -1.18
C TRP A 20 -2.40 -1.04 0.35
N SER A 21 -3.56 -1.39 0.93
CA SER A 21 -3.82 -1.21 2.36
C SER A 21 -2.96 -2.11 3.22
N GLU A 22 -2.76 -3.36 2.80
CA GLU A 22 -1.87 -4.32 3.44
C GLU A 22 -0.41 -3.85 3.40
N GLY A 23 0.04 -3.27 2.29
CA GLY A 23 1.39 -2.69 2.18
C GLY A 23 1.65 -1.58 3.19
N ARG A 24 0.71 -0.64 3.33
CA ARG A 24 0.80 0.39 4.38
C ARG A 24 0.83 -0.22 5.78
N LEU A 25 -0.02 -1.21 6.05
CA LEU A 25 -0.09 -1.85 7.37
C LEU A 25 1.22 -2.57 7.72
N ALA A 26 1.82 -3.29 6.77
CA ALA A 26 3.11 -3.94 6.97
C ALA A 26 4.21 -2.94 7.32
N CYS A 27 4.24 -1.79 6.63
CA CYS A 27 5.14 -0.71 7.00
C CYS A 27 4.85 -0.19 8.42
N ARG A 28 3.58 -0.03 8.80
CA ARG A 28 3.20 0.41 10.15
C ARG A 28 3.67 -0.55 11.23
N GLN A 29 3.64 -1.84 10.95
CA GLN A 29 4.10 -2.89 11.85
C GLN A 29 5.64 -3.04 11.86
N ALA A 30 6.38 -2.14 11.20
CA ALA A 30 7.84 -2.17 11.10
C ALA A 30 8.40 -3.47 10.51
N VAL A 31 7.61 -4.12 9.64
CA VAL A 31 8.05 -5.30 8.88
C VAL A 31 8.80 -4.84 7.63
N THR A 32 9.58 -5.73 7.01
CA THR A 32 10.30 -5.49 5.74
C THR A 32 9.38 -5.59 4.52
N ASP A 33 9.71 -4.93 3.41
CA ASP A 33 9.01 -5.06 2.14
C ASP A 33 9.13 -6.47 1.52
N LYS A 34 10.06 -7.30 2.02
CA LYS A 34 10.26 -8.68 1.58
C LYS A 34 9.14 -9.66 1.96
N ILE A 35 8.22 -9.26 2.85
CA ILE A 35 7.08 -10.11 3.25
C ILE A 35 5.87 -9.99 2.31
N ASN A 36 6.00 -9.27 1.19
CA ASN A 36 4.93 -9.12 0.23
C ASN A 36 4.41 -10.50 -0.21
N PRO A 37 3.14 -10.86 0.10
CA PRO A 37 2.62 -12.20 -0.16
C PRO A 37 2.20 -12.40 -1.63
N PHE A 38 2.15 -11.34 -2.44
CA PHE A 38 1.68 -11.40 -3.82
C PHE A 38 2.78 -11.85 -4.79
N PHE A 39 2.36 -12.50 -5.87
CA PHE A 39 3.29 -12.97 -6.91
C PHE A 39 4.10 -11.82 -7.51
N LEU A 40 5.43 -12.01 -7.59
CA LEU A 40 6.35 -10.99 -8.11
C LEU A 40 5.96 -10.55 -9.52
N GLY A 41 5.73 -9.25 -9.71
CA GLY A 41 5.34 -8.66 -11.01
C GLY A 41 3.83 -8.51 -11.25
N SER A 42 2.99 -9.12 -10.40
CA SER A 42 1.54 -8.88 -10.41
C SER A 42 1.18 -7.41 -10.12
N ALA A 43 -0.06 -7.03 -10.43
CA ALA A 43 -0.58 -5.70 -10.12
C ALA A 43 -0.66 -5.50 -8.60
N GLU A 44 -1.14 -6.51 -7.87
CA GLU A 44 -1.25 -6.53 -6.41
C GLU A 44 0.13 -6.42 -5.75
N HIS A 45 1.14 -7.12 -6.27
CA HIS A 45 2.51 -7.01 -5.76
C HIS A 45 3.03 -5.57 -5.90
N ARG A 46 2.80 -4.91 -7.04
CA ARG A 46 3.19 -3.51 -7.25
C ARG A 46 2.46 -2.57 -6.29
N LEU A 47 1.14 -2.68 -6.21
CA LEU A 47 0.30 -1.85 -5.34
C LEU A 47 0.67 -2.02 -3.85
N TRP A 48 0.98 -3.24 -3.42
CA TRP A 48 1.44 -3.49 -2.06
C TRP A 48 2.77 -2.78 -1.78
N ARG A 49 3.75 -2.89 -2.70
CA ARG A 49 5.05 -2.19 -2.53
C ARG A 49 4.87 -0.68 -2.53
N ASP A 50 4.00 -0.14 -3.38
CA ASP A 50 3.73 1.29 -3.43
C ASP A 50 3.08 1.77 -2.13
N GLY A 51 2.14 1.00 -1.58
CA GLY A 51 1.53 1.28 -0.27
C GLY A 51 2.55 1.28 0.86
N PHE A 52 3.45 0.29 0.87
CA PHE A 52 4.53 0.20 1.84
C PHE A 52 5.49 1.42 1.74
N ALA A 53 5.91 1.77 0.52
CA ALA A 53 6.79 2.90 0.26
C ALA A 53 6.14 4.25 0.65
N HIS A 54 4.84 4.40 0.36
CA HIS A 54 4.07 5.58 0.75
C HIS A 54 4.09 5.79 2.26
N GLU A 55 3.78 4.75 3.05
CA GLU A 55 3.76 4.86 4.50
C GLU A 55 5.16 5.12 5.07
N GLN A 56 6.21 4.53 4.48
CA GLN A 56 7.59 4.86 4.85
C GLN A 56 7.91 6.34 4.62
N ALA A 57 7.50 6.91 3.48
CA ALA A 57 7.72 8.33 3.20
C ALA A 57 6.97 9.22 4.21
N GLN A 58 5.74 8.86 4.58
CA GLN A 58 4.97 9.58 5.60
C GLN A 58 5.67 9.54 6.97
N ARG A 59 6.23 8.40 7.36
CA ARG A 59 7.00 8.27 8.61
C ARG A 59 8.23 9.17 8.62
N ARG A 60 9.01 9.16 7.55
CA ARG A 60 10.18 10.04 7.40
C ARG A 60 9.80 11.51 7.45
N LYS A 61 8.69 11.89 6.80
CA LYS A 61 8.17 13.24 6.84
C LYS A 61 7.78 13.66 8.26
N LYS A 62 7.00 12.84 8.97
CA LYS A 62 6.61 13.11 10.37
C LYS A 62 7.82 13.25 11.29
N GLN A 63 8.82 12.38 11.12
CA GLN A 63 10.06 12.46 11.90
C GLN A 63 10.82 13.77 11.61
N ARG A 64 10.91 14.17 10.34
CA ARG A 64 11.53 15.43 9.95
C ARG A 64 10.79 16.63 10.52
N ASP A 65 9.46 16.63 10.41
CA ASP A 65 8.62 17.74 10.89
C ASP A 65 8.70 17.86 12.42
N PHE A 66 8.83 16.74 13.14
CA PHE A 66 9.08 16.74 14.59
C PHE A 66 10.45 17.35 14.95
N ILE A 67 11.50 17.05 14.19
CA ILE A 67 12.85 17.61 14.41
C ILE A 67 12.87 19.13 14.16
N LEU A 68 12.04 19.62 13.23
CA LEU A 68 12.02 21.03 12.81
C LEU A 68 10.98 21.87 13.58
N ALA A 69 10.22 21.27 14.50
CA ALA A 69 9.28 22.02 15.34
C ALA A 69 10.05 22.89 16.34
N PRO A 70 9.81 24.23 16.38
CA PRO A 70 10.45 25.08 17.38
C PRO A 70 9.93 24.74 18.78
N LEU A 71 10.84 24.67 19.75
CA LEU A 71 10.58 24.41 21.18
C LEU A 71 9.70 25.49 21.82
#